data_AF-A0AA38HE07-F1
#
_entry.id   AF-A0AA38HE07-F1
#
_cell.length_a   1.000
_cell.length_b   1.000
_cell.length_c   1.000
_cell.angle_alpha   90.00
_cell.angle_beta   90.00
_cell.angle_gamma   90.00
#
_symmetry.space_group_name_H-M   'P 1'
#
loop_
_entity.id
_entity.type
_entity.pdbx_description
1 polymer ?
#
loop_
_entity_poly.entity_id
_entity_poly.type
_entity_poly.pdbx_seq_one_letter_code
_entity_poly.pdbx_strand_id
1 'polypeptide(L)'
;MAQTSIMSAPAANLAPPKNDPISIADLAKHDGSDPSKPIYIAIKGRVFDVTAKKEMYGVGGGYHVFAGKDASKGLGMSSLDAKDAVADYSGLDDKQLKTLDQWESFFEKRYNVVGRVN
;
A
#
# COMPACT_ATOMS: atom_id res chain seq x y z
N MET A 1 17.65 -7.07 -16.56
CA MET A 1 17.54 -6.20 -15.38
C MET A 1 16.55 -6.87 -14.43
N ALA A 2 17.00 -7.23 -13.23
CA ALA A 2 16.22 -8.08 -12.33
C ALA A 2 14.96 -7.37 -11.88
N GLN A 3 13.80 -7.84 -12.35
CA GLN A 3 12.52 -7.59 -11.69
C GLN A 3 12.62 -8.26 -10.32
N THR A 4 13.06 -7.52 -9.31
CA THR A 4 13.05 -7.98 -7.91
C THR A 4 11.60 -8.20 -7.54
N SER A 5 11.17 -9.45 -7.68
CA SER A 5 9.78 -9.84 -7.64
C SER A 5 9.18 -9.48 -6.29
N ILE A 6 8.27 -8.51 -6.32
CA ILE A 6 7.30 -8.21 -5.26
C ILE A 6 6.61 -9.48 -4.73
N MET A 7 6.56 -10.55 -5.53
CA MET A 7 5.90 -11.82 -5.22
C MET A 7 6.76 -12.72 -4.31
N SER A 8 7.00 -12.27 -3.07
CA SER A 8 7.41 -13.17 -1.99
C SER A 8 6.25 -14.07 -1.54
N ALA A 9 6.53 -15.16 -0.82
CA ALA A 9 5.49 -16.05 -0.26
C ALA A 9 4.50 -15.29 0.65
N PRO A 10 3.26 -15.79 0.83
CA PRO A 10 2.32 -15.26 1.82
C PRO A 10 2.94 -15.23 3.23
N ALA A 11 2.50 -14.29 4.06
CA ALA A 11 2.98 -14.23 5.44
C ALA A 11 2.47 -15.45 6.23
N ALA A 12 3.36 -16.11 6.97
CA ALA A 12 3.03 -17.32 7.72
C ALA A 12 2.06 -17.08 8.89
N ASN A 13 2.01 -15.85 9.42
CA ASN A 13 1.10 -15.45 10.50
C ASN A 13 0.71 -13.98 10.32
N LEU A 14 -0.56 -13.71 10.02
CA LEU A 14 -1.14 -12.37 10.00
C LEU A 14 -2.03 -12.17 11.22
N ALA A 15 -1.99 -10.97 11.78
CA ALA A 15 -2.94 -10.57 12.82
C ALA A 15 -4.35 -10.40 12.22
N PRO A 16 -5.41 -10.54 13.04
CA PRO A 16 -6.77 -10.22 12.61
C PRO A 16 -6.85 -8.79 12.04
N PRO A 17 -7.55 -8.58 10.90
CA PRO A 17 -7.71 -7.25 10.31
C PRO A 17 -8.37 -6.27 11.28
N LYS A 18 -7.83 -5.06 11.35
CA LYS A 18 -8.40 -3.95 12.14
C LYS A 18 -9.18 -2.99 11.25
N ASN A 19 -10.15 -2.30 11.86
CA ASN A 19 -10.95 -1.25 11.20
C ASN A 19 -10.81 0.11 11.92
N ASP A 20 -9.76 0.29 12.71
CA ASP A 20 -9.51 1.56 13.41
C ASP A 20 -9.42 2.71 12.40
N PRO A 21 -10.09 3.85 12.64
CA PRO A 21 -10.04 4.99 11.75
C PRO A 21 -8.64 5.62 11.78
N ILE A 22 -8.07 5.83 10.59
CA ILE A 22 -6.78 6.49 10.39
C ILE A 22 -7.03 7.70 9.49
N SER A 23 -6.77 8.90 10.00
CA SER A 23 -6.90 10.10 9.17
C SER A 23 -5.84 10.12 8.06
N ILE A 24 -6.11 10.81 6.95
CA ILE A 24 -5.11 11.02 5.89
C ILE A 24 -3.81 11.65 6.45
N ALA A 25 -3.95 12.58 7.40
CA ALA A 25 -2.82 13.24 8.04
C ALA A 25 -2.00 12.28 8.92
N ASP A 26 -2.64 11.32 9.57
CA ASP A 26 -1.94 10.29 10.34
C ASP A 26 -1.25 9.28 9.41
N LEU A 27 -1.95 8.82 8.37
CA LEU A 27 -1.36 7.95 7.34
C LEU A 27 -0.07 8.56 6.75
N ALA A 28 -0.09 9.86 6.43
CA ALA A 28 1.05 10.58 5.87
C ALA A 28 2.30 10.58 6.77
N LYS A 29 2.17 10.38 8.09
CA LYS A 29 3.31 10.28 9.03
C LYS A 29 4.07 8.95 8.91
N HIS A 30 3.55 7.99 8.14
CA HIS A 30 4.07 6.63 7.96
C HIS A 30 4.64 6.43 6.55
N ASP A 31 5.26 7.47 5.99
CA ASP A 31 5.91 7.45 4.68
C ASP A 31 7.28 6.76 4.66
N GLY A 32 7.80 6.38 5.83
CA GLY A 32 9.10 5.73 5.98
C GLY A 32 10.30 6.69 6.02
N SER A 33 10.08 8.00 6.06
CA SER A 33 11.12 9.00 6.31
C SER A 33 11.67 8.93 7.75
N ASP A 34 10.82 8.58 8.71
CA ASP A 34 11.17 8.34 10.11
C ASP A 34 11.43 6.84 10.33
N PRO A 35 12.69 6.42 10.58
CA PRO A 35 13.02 5.01 10.75
C PRO A 35 12.45 4.40 12.04
N SER A 36 11.96 5.22 12.99
CA SER A 36 11.32 4.74 14.22
C SER A 36 9.84 4.42 14.05
N LYS A 37 9.23 4.81 12.92
CA LYS A 37 7.83 4.60 12.63
C LYS A 37 7.62 3.43 11.66
N PRO A 38 6.47 2.75 11.74
CA PRO A 38 6.08 1.79 10.72
C PRO A 38 5.74 2.51 9.42
N ILE A 39 5.80 1.78 8.31
CA ILE A 39 5.49 2.25 6.96
C ILE A 39 4.11 1.72 6.57
N TYR A 40 3.22 2.63 6.21
CA TYR A 40 1.83 2.30 5.86
C TYR A 40 1.52 2.64 4.41
N ILE A 41 0.66 1.82 3.80
CA ILE A 41 0.08 2.07 2.48
C ILE A 41 -1.42 1.78 2.58
N ALA A 42 -2.26 2.66 2.04
CA ALA A 42 -3.67 2.39 1.89
C ALA A 42 -4.00 1.83 0.49
N ILE A 43 -4.91 0.86 0.42
CA ILE A 43 -5.49 0.35 -0.83
C ILE A 43 -6.99 0.17 -0.59
N LYS A 44 -7.82 0.81 -1.42
CA LYS A 44 -9.28 0.92 -1.29
C LYS A 44 -9.69 1.34 0.12
N GLY A 45 -8.94 2.29 0.69
CA GLY A 45 -9.11 2.78 2.05
C GLY A 45 -8.72 1.79 3.16
N ARG A 46 -8.22 0.58 2.88
CA ARG A 46 -7.65 -0.32 3.90
C ARG A 46 -6.17 -0.02 4.10
N VAL A 47 -5.73 0.16 5.35
CA VAL A 47 -4.34 0.52 5.67
C VAL A 47 -3.54 -0.74 6.01
N PHE A 48 -2.47 -0.97 5.26
CA PHE A 48 -1.58 -2.12 5.41
C PHE A 48 -0.24 -1.70 6.01
N ASP A 49 0.24 -2.47 6.99
CA ASP A 49 1.59 -2.33 7.53
C ASP A 49 2.60 -3.07 6.64
N VAL A 50 3.38 -2.30 5.90
CA VAL A 50 4.40 -2.80 4.95
C VAL A 50 5.83 -2.66 5.49
N THR A 51 6.00 -2.39 6.78
CA THR A 51 7.30 -2.15 7.42
C THR A 51 8.28 -3.31 7.22
N ALA A 52 7.78 -4.54 7.17
CA ALA A 52 8.59 -5.74 6.93
C ALA A 52 9.28 -5.77 5.56
N LYS A 53 8.90 -4.88 4.64
CA LYS A 53 9.44 -4.74 3.28
C LYS A 53 10.00 -3.32 3.04
N LYS A 54 10.72 -2.79 4.03
CA LYS A 54 11.32 -1.45 3.99
C LYS A 54 12.23 -1.22 2.77
N GLU A 55 12.85 -2.27 2.23
CA GLU A 55 13.65 -2.20 1.00
C GLU A 55 12.83 -1.83 -0.25
N MET A 56 11.50 -2.06 -0.24
CA MET A 56 10.60 -1.73 -1.34
C MET A 56 9.84 -0.43 -1.10
N TYR A 57 9.36 -0.21 0.12
CA TYR A 57 8.43 0.89 0.45
C TYR A 57 9.09 2.02 1.25
N GLY A 58 10.22 1.78 1.89
CA GLY A 58 11.00 2.82 2.57
C GLY A 58 11.72 3.73 1.59
N VAL A 59 12.31 4.81 2.11
CA VAL A 59 13.06 5.80 1.32
C VAL A 59 14.09 5.11 0.43
N GLY A 60 14.04 5.42 -0.87
CA GLY A 60 14.90 4.81 -1.90
C GLY A 60 14.37 3.51 -2.51
N GLY A 61 13.28 2.94 -1.96
CA GLY A 61 12.60 1.79 -2.51
C GLY A 61 11.73 2.13 -3.72
N GLY A 62 11.56 1.17 -4.64
CA GLY A 62 10.84 1.39 -5.91
C GLY A 62 9.34 1.70 -5.75
N TYR A 63 8.73 1.34 -4.62
CA TYR A 63 7.32 1.59 -4.30
C TYR A 63 7.14 2.66 -3.23
N HIS A 64 8.21 3.38 -2.85
CA HIS A 64 8.18 4.43 -1.83
C HIS A 64 7.17 5.54 -2.13
N VAL A 65 6.85 5.78 -3.41
CA VAL A 65 5.86 6.78 -3.85
C VAL A 65 4.49 6.64 -3.16
N PHE A 66 4.14 5.41 -2.76
CA PHE A 66 2.88 5.05 -2.10
C PHE A 66 2.92 5.09 -0.58
N ALA A 67 4.12 5.14 0.02
CA ALA A 67 4.26 5.16 1.47
C ALA A 67 3.56 6.40 2.04
N GLY A 68 2.76 6.19 3.09
CA GLY A 68 1.95 7.21 3.73
C GLY A 68 0.77 7.73 2.90
N LYS A 69 0.36 7.02 1.85
CA LYS A 69 -0.73 7.43 0.94
C LYS A 69 -1.66 6.27 0.60
N ASP A 70 -2.77 6.60 -0.06
CA ASP A 70 -3.61 5.61 -0.73
C ASP A 70 -3.11 5.39 -2.17
N ALA A 71 -2.74 4.14 -2.46
CA ALA A 71 -2.14 3.71 -3.71
C ALA A 71 -3.17 3.20 -4.72
N SER A 72 -4.47 3.28 -4.43
CA SER A 72 -5.52 2.62 -5.21
C SER A 72 -5.45 2.93 -6.70
N LYS A 73 -5.39 4.22 -7.06
CA LYS A 73 -5.34 4.62 -8.46
C LYS A 73 -4.04 4.17 -9.12
N GLY A 74 -2.90 4.44 -8.50
CA GLY A 74 -1.57 4.06 -9.01
C GLY A 74 -1.44 2.55 -9.24
N LEU A 75 -1.87 1.72 -8.29
CA LEU A 75 -1.83 0.27 -8.42
C LEU A 75 -2.76 -0.24 -9.51
N GLY A 76 -3.99 0.29 -9.62
CA GLY A 76 -4.91 -0.07 -10.68
C GLY A 76 -4.39 0.31 -12.07
N MET A 77 -3.75 1.47 -12.20
CA MET A 77 -3.10 1.93 -13.43
C MET A 77 -1.75 1.25 -13.70
N SER A 78 -1.19 0.51 -12.74
CA SER A 78 0.21 0.08 -12.74
C SER A 78 1.20 1.25 -12.92
N SER A 79 0.90 2.40 -12.32
CA SER A 79 1.69 3.63 -12.35
C SER A 79 2.44 3.84 -11.03
N LEU A 80 3.70 4.26 -11.10
CA LEU A 80 4.51 4.67 -9.95
C LEU A 80 4.69 6.20 -9.88
N ASP A 81 3.88 6.95 -10.62
CA ASP A 81 3.93 8.41 -10.57
C ASP A 81 3.27 8.95 -9.30
N ALA A 82 3.90 9.94 -8.67
CA ALA A 82 3.40 10.53 -7.43
C ALA A 82 1.99 11.14 -7.54
N LYS A 83 1.61 11.61 -8.74
CA LYS A 83 0.27 12.15 -9.03
C LYS A 83 -0.84 11.09 -9.00
N ASP A 84 -0.49 9.81 -9.20
CA ASP A 84 -1.44 8.71 -9.24
C ASP A 84 -1.53 7.99 -7.88
N ALA A 85 -0.69 8.35 -6.90
CA ALA A 85 -0.76 7.88 -5.53
C ALA A 85 -1.87 8.60 -4.73
N VAL A 86 -3.12 8.40 -5.17
CA VAL A 86 -4.32 9.01 -4.61
C VAL A 86 -5.42 7.98 -4.35
N ALA A 87 -6.30 8.32 -3.40
CA ALA A 87 -7.43 7.48 -2.99
C ALA A 87 -8.56 7.43 -4.03
N ASP A 88 -8.72 8.46 -4.87
CA ASP A 88 -9.76 8.47 -5.89
C ASP A 88 -9.39 7.59 -7.08
N TYR A 89 -9.96 6.39 -7.13
CA TYR A 89 -9.84 5.44 -8.23
C TYR A 89 -11.11 5.33 -9.07
N SER A 90 -12.05 6.29 -8.96
CA SER A 90 -13.32 6.27 -9.71
C SER A 90 -13.13 6.34 -11.24
N GLY A 91 -11.98 6.87 -11.70
CA GLY A 91 -11.63 6.97 -13.11
C GLY A 91 -10.98 5.72 -13.71
N LEU A 92 -10.87 4.61 -12.96
CA LEU A 92 -10.31 3.37 -13.48
C LEU A 92 -11.32 2.61 -14.36
N ASP A 93 -10.83 1.99 -15.43
CA ASP A 93 -11.63 1.06 -16.23
C ASP A 93 -11.74 -0.35 -15.58
N ASP A 94 -12.59 -1.21 -16.12
CA ASP A 94 -12.83 -2.56 -15.59
C ASP A 94 -11.56 -3.42 -15.47
N LYS A 95 -10.60 -3.23 -16.39
CA LYS A 95 -9.34 -3.99 -16.36
C LYS A 95 -8.45 -3.47 -15.22
N GLN A 96 -8.36 -2.15 -15.08
CA GLN A 96 -7.60 -1.50 -14.02
C GLN A 96 -8.20 -1.77 -12.63
N LEU A 97 -9.54 -1.80 -12.51
CA LEU A 97 -10.24 -2.21 -11.29
C LEU A 97 -9.91 -3.66 -10.92
N LYS A 98 -9.90 -4.57 -11.90
CA LYS A 98 -9.49 -5.96 -11.67
C LYS A 98 -8.03 -6.06 -11.22
N THR A 99 -7.14 -5.26 -11.79
CA THR A 99 -5.74 -5.16 -11.36
C THR A 99 -5.64 -4.66 -9.92
N LEU A 100 -6.41 -3.63 -9.56
CA LEU A 100 -6.48 -3.11 -8.20
C LEU A 100 -6.98 -4.18 -7.20
N ASP A 101 -8.01 -4.94 -7.54
CA ASP A 101 -8.53 -6.02 -6.69
C ASP A 101 -7.50 -7.15 -6.48
N GLN A 102 -6.70 -7.45 -7.52
CA GLN A 102 -5.59 -8.40 -7.42
C GLN A 102 -4.50 -7.89 -6.46
N TRP A 103 -4.15 -6.61 -6.54
CA TRP A 103 -3.20 -5.97 -5.62
C TRP A 103 -3.70 -5.97 -4.19
N GLU A 104 -4.96 -5.59 -3.98
CA GLU A 104 -5.60 -5.58 -2.67
C GLU A 104 -5.57 -6.98 -2.03
N SER A 105 -5.97 -8.01 -2.80
CA SER A 105 -5.91 -9.41 -2.38
C SER A 105 -4.48 -9.91 -2.13
N PHE A 106 -3.51 -9.38 -2.89
CA PHE A 106 -2.10 -9.71 -2.72
C PHE A 106 -1.56 -9.17 -1.39
N PHE A 107 -1.92 -7.93 -1.04
CA PHE A 107 -1.54 -7.26 0.20
C PHE A 107 -2.20 -7.91 1.41
N GLU A 108 -3.48 -8.24 1.33
CA GLU A 108 -4.22 -8.88 2.42
C GLU A 108 -3.63 -10.23 2.85
N LYS A 109 -2.95 -10.95 1.94
CA LYS A 109 -2.28 -12.21 2.24
C LYS A 109 -0.85 -12.05 2.80
N ARG A 110 -0.34 -10.83 2.91
CA ARG A 110 1.08 -10.55 3.20
C ARG A 110 1.33 -9.49 4.27
N TYR A 111 0.39 -8.59 4.49
CA TYR A 111 0.54 -7.48 5.39
C TYR A 111 -0.65 -7.41 6.35
N ASN A 112 -0.37 -6.98 7.57
CA ASN A 112 -1.43 -6.76 8.56
C ASN A 112 -2.26 -5.55 8.15
N VAL A 113 -3.59 -5.68 8.18
CA VAL A 113 -4.50 -4.54 8.06
C VAL A 113 -4.61 -3.88 9.42
N VAL A 114 -4.11 -2.64 9.54
CA VAL A 114 -4.01 -1.90 10.80
C VAL A 114 -5.13 -0.89 11.00
N GLY A 115 -5.95 -0.64 9.98
CA GLY A 115 -7.08 0.28 10.06
C GLY A 115 -7.67 0.62 8.70
N ARG A 116 -8.50 1.66 8.66
CA ARG A 116 -9.07 2.21 7.43
C ARG A 116 -8.96 3.73 7.39
N VAL A 117 -8.73 4.26 6.19
CA VAL A 117 -8.74 5.70 5.95
C VAL A 117 -10.18 6.22 6.08
N ASN A 118 -10.37 7.31 6.84
CA ASN A 118 -11.65 8.01 6.99
C ASN A 118 -11.64 9.41 6.39
#